data_AF-A0A857LR60-F1
#
_entry.id   AF-A0A857LR60-F1
#
_cell.length_a   1.000
_cell.length_b   1.000
_cell.length_c   1.000
_cell.angle_alpha   90.00
_cell.angle_beta   90.00
_cell.angle_gamma   90.00
#
_symmetry.space_group_name_H-M   'P 1'
#
loop_
_entity.id
_entity.type
_entity.pdbx_description
1 polymer ?
#
loop_
_entity_poly.entity_id
_entity_poly.type
_entity_poly.pdbx_seq_one_letter_code
_entity_poly.pdbx_strand_id
1 'polypeptide(L)'
;MDLIPAGASPRTIVELPFRMGFAITGVVLTASESAVNIARVTADSVQHEINHSLGFEDTDELGAARTPLAVLAQLAELLGPDRAFGRILGPGGPLERLLVHGGVVDRLVAKDGLLEKATAKGGLLDQLTEENGILMRVAAQGGPIDRLTREGGVIDQITDNEGILERLTTAGGVLDKLTAPDGVLDKISAPGGILDRMVEDDGLLEQLVGEGGAVERAIAPGGPLDRIAELTEMIGQLAPTLIAMQDTVHELSETVELLTASVAPLGGLAERLPKRLMAKPRTTVGGAAGHDHPRALGTSAATEDDHRH
;
A
#
# COMPACT_ATOMS: atom_id res chain seq x y z
N MET A 1 64.58 -52.49 -15.98
CA MET A 1 63.20 -51.99 -16.17
C MET A 1 63.11 -50.62 -15.51
N ASP A 2 63.89 -49.62 -15.95
CA ASP A 2 63.80 -48.86 -17.22
C ASP A 2 62.56 -47.95 -17.21
N LEU A 3 62.60 -46.61 -17.35
CA LEU A 3 63.60 -45.68 -17.87
C LEU A 3 63.49 -44.29 -17.19
N ILE A 4 64.63 -43.61 -17.03
CA ILE A 4 64.75 -42.14 -17.17
C ILE A 4 65.17 -41.87 -18.63
N PRO A 5 64.74 -40.79 -19.29
CA PRO A 5 65.70 -39.74 -19.68
C PRO A 5 65.12 -38.34 -19.38
N ALA A 6 65.81 -37.48 -18.65
CA ALA A 6 66.96 -36.66 -19.07
C ALA A 6 66.53 -35.33 -19.70
N GLY A 7 67.09 -34.23 -19.18
CA GLY A 7 66.87 -32.86 -19.64
C GLY A 7 66.82 -31.88 -18.47
N ALA A 8 67.83 -31.87 -17.59
CA ALA A 8 68.95 -30.93 -17.69
C ALA A 8 68.65 -29.58 -17.01
N SER A 9 69.33 -29.39 -15.87
CA SER A 9 69.62 -28.14 -15.18
C SER A 9 69.93 -26.97 -16.11
N PRO A 10 69.66 -25.70 -15.72
CA PRO A 10 70.76 -24.96 -15.10
C PRO A 10 70.35 -23.85 -14.11
N ARG A 11 71.33 -23.48 -13.28
CA ARG A 11 71.51 -22.14 -12.71
C ARG A 11 70.95 -21.04 -13.62
N THR A 12 69.86 -20.40 -13.21
CA THR A 12 69.65 -18.96 -13.37
C THR A 12 68.70 -18.50 -12.27
N ILE A 13 69.20 -18.57 -11.04
CA ILE A 13 68.72 -17.69 -9.97
C ILE A 13 69.30 -16.32 -10.33
N VAL A 14 68.43 -15.37 -10.65
CA VAL A 14 68.57 -13.90 -10.67
C VAL A 14 67.69 -13.37 -11.82
N GLU A 15 66.83 -12.40 -11.47
CA GLU A 15 65.76 -11.75 -12.26
C GLU A 15 64.37 -12.38 -12.17
N LEU A 16 63.78 -12.32 -10.97
CA LEU A 16 62.34 -12.03 -10.87
C LEU A 16 62.14 -10.86 -9.89
N PRO A 17 61.55 -9.73 -10.31
CA PRO A 17 61.25 -8.65 -9.40
C PRO A 17 60.06 -9.05 -8.52
N PHE A 18 60.32 -9.04 -7.21
CA PHE A 18 59.37 -8.97 -6.12
C PHE A 18 58.04 -8.28 -6.47
N ARG A 19 56.94 -9.04 -6.38
CA ARG A 19 55.66 -8.55 -5.86
C ARG A 19 54.97 -9.64 -5.05
N MET A 20 55.30 -9.68 -3.76
CA MET A 20 54.37 -10.14 -2.73
C MET A 20 53.27 -9.09 -2.58
N GLY A 21 52.01 -9.53 -2.59
CA GLY A 21 50.88 -8.71 -2.17
C GLY A 21 49.56 -9.12 -2.82
N PHE A 22 48.74 -9.86 -2.08
CA PHE A 22 47.30 -10.09 -2.26
C PHE A 22 46.83 -11.16 -3.27
N ALA A 23 46.92 -12.42 -2.84
CA ALA A 23 46.21 -13.55 -3.44
C ALA A 23 45.02 -13.99 -2.56
N ILE A 24 43.99 -13.13 -2.38
CA ILE A 24 42.60 -13.54 -2.03
C ILE A 24 41.61 -12.50 -2.59
N THR A 25 41.54 -12.36 -3.92
CA THR A 25 40.41 -11.67 -4.58
C THR A 25 40.15 -12.27 -5.97
N GLY A 26 40.10 -13.59 -6.07
CA GLY A 26 40.00 -14.30 -7.36
C GLY A 26 38.59 -14.56 -7.88
N VAL A 27 37.53 -14.34 -7.10
CA VAL A 27 36.15 -14.72 -7.50
C VAL A 27 35.22 -13.52 -7.75
N VAL A 28 35.63 -12.30 -7.37
CA VAL A 28 34.84 -11.09 -7.69
C VAL A 28 35.17 -10.54 -9.08
N LEU A 29 36.35 -10.83 -9.63
CA LEU A 29 36.81 -10.17 -10.85
C LEU A 29 36.26 -10.79 -12.15
N THR A 30 35.96 -12.10 -12.18
CA THR A 30 35.45 -12.79 -13.38
C THR A 30 33.97 -12.51 -13.67
N ALA A 31 33.17 -12.28 -12.62
CA ALA A 31 31.78 -11.83 -12.75
C ALA A 31 31.72 -10.37 -13.26
N SER A 32 32.63 -9.51 -12.79
CA SER A 32 32.75 -8.14 -13.29
C SER A 32 33.26 -8.08 -14.74
N GLU A 33 34.22 -8.92 -15.15
CA GLU A 33 34.67 -8.97 -16.56
C GLU A 33 33.56 -9.42 -17.51
N SER A 34 32.67 -10.33 -17.07
CA SER A 34 31.54 -10.81 -17.87
C SER A 34 30.45 -9.76 -18.01
N ALA A 35 30.12 -9.04 -16.92
CA ALA A 35 29.18 -7.93 -16.97
C ALA A 35 29.71 -6.76 -17.83
N VAL A 36 31.03 -6.50 -17.77
CA VAL A 36 31.66 -5.46 -18.60
C VAL A 36 31.73 -5.86 -20.06
N ASN A 37 31.99 -7.13 -20.40
CA ASN A 37 31.97 -7.60 -21.80
C ASN A 37 30.54 -7.59 -22.38
N ILE A 38 29.52 -7.94 -21.60
CA ILE A 38 28.13 -7.88 -22.04
C ILE A 38 27.67 -6.43 -22.20
N ALA A 39 28.00 -5.56 -21.24
CA ALA A 39 27.72 -4.13 -21.36
C ALA A 39 28.47 -3.49 -22.55
N ARG A 40 29.68 -3.96 -22.86
CA ARG A 40 30.46 -3.51 -24.03
C ARG A 40 29.87 -4.02 -25.35
N VAL A 41 29.39 -5.27 -25.41
CA VAL A 41 28.72 -5.85 -26.58
C VAL A 41 27.36 -5.20 -26.84
N THR A 42 26.60 -4.86 -25.79
CA THR A 42 25.35 -4.11 -25.92
C THR A 42 25.59 -2.64 -26.29
N ALA A 43 26.66 -2.01 -25.77
CA ALA A 43 27.06 -0.67 -26.18
C ALA A 43 27.53 -0.63 -27.64
N ASP A 44 28.38 -1.57 -28.08
CA ASP A 44 28.86 -1.66 -29.47
C ASP A 44 27.71 -1.95 -30.46
N SER A 45 26.68 -2.71 -30.04
CA SER A 45 25.49 -3.00 -30.87
C SER A 45 24.56 -1.80 -31.01
N VAL A 46 24.39 -0.98 -29.97
CA VAL A 46 23.57 0.24 -30.02
C VAL A 46 24.32 1.35 -30.77
N GLN A 47 25.65 1.39 -30.69
CA GLN A 47 26.47 2.29 -31.52
C GLN A 47 26.32 2.00 -33.02
N HIS A 48 26.16 0.72 -33.42
CA HIS A 48 26.06 0.32 -34.83
C HIS A 48 24.72 0.70 -35.47
N GLU A 49 23.62 0.67 -34.72
CA GLU A 49 22.31 1.13 -35.20
C GLU A 49 22.15 2.66 -35.16
N ILE A 50 22.69 3.32 -34.13
CA ILE A 50 22.59 4.77 -34.01
C ILE A 50 23.45 5.46 -35.09
N ASN A 51 24.67 4.97 -35.37
CA ASN A 51 25.51 5.51 -36.46
C ASN A 51 24.86 5.35 -37.85
N HIS A 52 24.17 4.23 -38.10
CA HIS A 52 23.49 4.01 -39.36
C HIS A 52 22.22 4.88 -39.52
N SER A 53 21.60 5.30 -38.41
CA SER A 53 20.41 6.15 -38.44
C SER A 53 20.70 7.66 -38.57
N LEU A 54 21.94 8.10 -38.29
CA LEU A 54 22.31 9.52 -38.26
C LEU A 54 23.36 9.95 -39.29
N GLY A 55 23.84 9.06 -40.17
CA GLY A 55 24.56 9.46 -41.39
C GLY A 55 25.95 10.08 -41.15
N PHE A 56 26.67 9.64 -40.11
CA PHE A 56 28.08 10.00 -39.93
C PHE A 56 28.96 8.82 -40.38
N GLU A 57 29.46 8.89 -41.61
CA GLU A 57 30.54 8.03 -42.08
C GLU A 57 31.80 8.22 -41.23
N ASP A 58 32.49 7.11 -41.01
CA ASP A 58 33.71 6.89 -40.25
C ASP A 58 34.64 8.11 -40.11
N THR A 59 35.04 8.43 -38.87
CA THR A 59 36.41 8.86 -38.55
C THR A 59 36.65 8.94 -37.02
N ASP A 60 37.49 8.04 -36.51
CA ASP A 60 38.63 8.31 -35.61
C ASP A 60 38.47 9.18 -34.32
N GLU A 61 37.27 9.34 -33.75
CA GLU A 61 37.07 10.21 -32.55
C GLU A 61 37.09 9.49 -31.19
N LEU A 62 37.34 8.17 -31.12
CA LEU A 62 37.33 7.42 -29.86
C LEU A 62 38.58 7.61 -28.99
N GLY A 63 39.65 8.20 -29.52
CA GLY A 63 40.83 8.60 -28.75
C GLY A 63 40.67 9.94 -28.01
N ALA A 64 39.75 10.79 -28.44
CA ALA A 64 39.56 12.14 -27.91
C ALA A 64 38.77 12.16 -26.58
N ALA A 65 37.86 11.18 -26.40
CA ALA A 65 36.90 11.12 -25.28
C ALA A 65 37.52 10.90 -23.88
N ARG A 66 38.82 10.60 -23.78
CA ARG A 66 39.53 10.38 -22.49
C ARG A 66 40.55 11.47 -22.17
N THR A 67 40.55 12.57 -22.92
CA THR A 67 41.41 13.71 -22.60
C THR A 67 40.79 14.55 -21.49
N PRO A 68 41.58 15.15 -20.57
CA PRO A 68 41.04 16.08 -19.57
C PRO A 68 40.21 17.21 -20.20
N LEU A 69 40.54 17.59 -21.42
CA LEU A 69 39.78 18.56 -22.22
C LEU A 69 38.41 18.03 -22.66
N ALA A 70 38.29 16.76 -23.02
CA ALA A 70 36.98 16.15 -23.32
C ALA A 70 36.10 16.04 -22.07
N VAL A 71 36.67 15.73 -20.91
CA VAL A 71 35.92 15.75 -19.63
C VAL A 71 35.46 17.16 -19.29
N LEU A 72 36.30 18.17 -19.50
CA LEU A 72 35.90 19.57 -19.32
C LEU A 72 34.85 20.02 -20.35
N ALA A 73 34.95 19.58 -21.59
CA ALA A 73 33.94 19.84 -22.62
C ALA A 73 32.60 19.17 -22.29
N GLN A 74 32.63 17.96 -21.76
CA GLN A 74 31.44 17.22 -21.34
C GLN A 74 30.81 17.83 -20.07
N LEU A 75 31.63 18.32 -19.13
CA LEU A 75 31.16 19.11 -17.99
C LEU A 75 30.55 20.45 -18.43
N ALA A 76 31.18 21.13 -19.38
CA ALA A 76 30.65 22.36 -19.97
C ALA A 76 29.32 22.12 -20.68
N GLU A 77 29.18 20.96 -21.34
CA GLU A 77 27.93 20.56 -21.96
C GLU A 77 26.84 20.25 -20.91
N LEU A 78 27.17 19.58 -19.81
CA LEU A 78 26.21 19.34 -18.71
C LEU A 78 25.76 20.64 -18.03
N LEU A 79 26.63 21.64 -17.93
CA LEU A 79 26.33 22.97 -17.40
C LEU A 79 25.66 23.91 -18.43
N GLY A 80 25.42 23.45 -19.66
CA GLY A 80 24.74 24.23 -20.69
C GLY A 80 23.33 24.68 -20.26
N PRO A 81 22.85 25.88 -20.65
CA PRO A 81 21.63 26.50 -20.13
C PRO A 81 20.37 25.61 -20.22
N ASP A 82 20.26 24.83 -21.30
CA ASP A 82 19.11 23.96 -21.58
C ASP A 82 19.32 22.51 -21.13
N ARG A 83 20.44 22.22 -20.46
CA ARG A 83 20.82 20.87 -19.99
C ARG A 83 20.47 20.71 -18.51
N ALA A 84 20.46 19.47 -18.02
CA ALA A 84 19.89 19.16 -16.70
C ALA A 84 20.48 20.01 -15.56
N PHE A 85 21.81 20.16 -15.49
CA PHE A 85 22.45 20.99 -14.47
C PHE A 85 22.29 22.48 -14.75
N GLY A 86 22.37 22.92 -16.02
CA GLY A 86 22.14 24.33 -16.36
C GLY A 86 20.72 24.81 -16.09
N ARG A 87 19.68 23.97 -16.19
CA ARG A 87 18.31 24.32 -15.77
C ARG A 87 18.13 24.35 -14.26
N ILE A 88 18.88 23.52 -13.52
CA ILE A 88 18.85 23.49 -12.05
C ILE A 88 19.55 24.72 -11.48
N LEU A 89 20.72 25.05 -12.02
CA LEU A 89 21.60 26.15 -11.61
C LEU A 89 21.25 27.49 -12.27
N GLY A 90 20.48 27.46 -13.35
CA GLY A 90 20.17 28.63 -14.16
C GLY A 90 19.19 29.60 -13.48
N PRO A 91 19.07 30.82 -14.03
CA PRO A 91 18.23 31.86 -13.47
C PRO A 91 16.75 31.44 -13.35
N GLY A 92 16.17 31.56 -12.18
CA GLY A 92 14.82 31.09 -11.85
C GLY A 92 14.69 29.57 -11.70
N GLY A 93 15.80 28.84 -11.73
CA GLY A 93 15.85 27.39 -11.57
C GLY A 93 15.46 26.92 -10.15
N PRO A 94 15.16 25.62 -9.98
CA PRO A 94 14.83 25.05 -8.68
C PRO A 94 15.87 25.33 -7.60
N LEU A 95 17.17 25.31 -7.93
CA LEU A 95 18.22 25.55 -6.93
C LEU A 95 18.24 27.02 -6.48
N GLU A 96 18.10 27.96 -7.41
CA GLU A 96 18.00 29.38 -7.05
C GLU A 96 16.77 29.64 -6.18
N ARG A 97 15.61 29.02 -6.47
CA ARG A 97 14.41 29.16 -5.61
C ARG A 97 14.58 28.57 -4.21
N LEU A 98 15.46 27.57 -4.04
CA LEU A 98 15.78 27.00 -2.73
C LEU A 98 16.75 27.90 -1.94
N LEU A 99 17.72 28.50 -2.63
CA LEU A 99 18.82 29.28 -2.06
C LEU A 99 18.58 30.80 -2.02
N VAL A 100 17.56 31.30 -2.72
CA VAL A 100 17.17 32.72 -2.69
C VAL A 100 16.92 33.15 -1.25
N HIS A 101 17.20 34.40 -0.94
CA HIS A 101 17.01 34.94 0.40
C HIS A 101 15.54 34.83 0.83
N GLY A 102 15.29 34.30 2.02
CA GLY A 102 13.95 33.91 2.50
C GLY A 102 13.40 32.64 1.86
N GLY A 103 14.19 31.91 1.05
CA GLY A 103 13.86 30.65 0.39
C GLY A 103 13.77 29.47 1.35
N VAL A 104 13.57 28.26 0.83
CA VAL A 104 13.34 27.06 1.65
C VAL A 104 14.57 26.74 2.50
N VAL A 105 15.77 26.81 1.93
CA VAL A 105 17.02 26.54 2.67
C VAL A 105 17.21 27.59 3.74
N ASP A 106 17.03 28.86 3.40
CA ASP A 106 17.19 29.98 4.34
C ASP A 106 16.21 29.84 5.54
N ARG A 107 14.94 29.48 5.31
CA ARG A 107 13.98 29.21 6.41
C ARG A 107 14.28 27.94 7.21
N LEU A 108 14.88 26.94 6.58
CA LEU A 108 15.25 25.68 7.24
C LEU A 108 16.42 25.90 8.21
N VAL A 109 17.42 26.68 7.78
CA VAL A 109 18.67 26.96 8.54
C VAL A 109 18.63 28.26 9.34
N ALA A 110 17.59 29.09 9.18
CA ALA A 110 17.39 30.30 9.95
C ALA A 110 17.36 30.01 11.45
N LYS A 111 17.67 31.05 12.23
CA LYS A 111 17.54 31.02 13.68
C LYS A 111 16.08 30.74 14.08
N ASP A 112 15.88 29.80 14.99
CA ASP A 112 14.57 29.21 15.36
C ASP A 112 13.85 28.52 14.17
N GLY A 113 14.60 28.17 13.13
CA GLY A 113 14.13 27.44 11.95
C GLY A 113 13.83 25.97 12.25
N LEU A 114 13.31 25.26 11.25
CA LEU A 114 12.93 23.85 11.40
C LEU A 114 14.13 22.96 11.72
N LEU A 115 15.31 23.22 11.15
CA LEU A 115 16.49 22.39 11.38
C LEU A 115 17.06 22.62 12.78
N GLU A 116 17.11 23.86 13.25
CA GLU A 116 17.53 24.18 14.61
C GLU A 116 16.54 23.59 15.62
N LYS A 117 15.22 23.71 15.41
CA LYS A 117 14.21 23.08 16.29
C LYS A 117 14.26 21.55 16.28
N ALA A 118 14.57 20.94 15.14
CA ALA A 118 14.68 19.50 15.03
C ALA A 118 15.96 18.96 15.70
N THR A 119 17.07 19.68 15.59
CA THR A 119 18.39 19.28 16.15
C THR A 119 18.66 19.82 17.56
N ALA A 120 17.88 20.78 18.04
CA ALA A 120 17.97 21.29 19.41
C ALA A 120 17.70 20.19 20.43
N LYS A 121 18.22 20.37 21.63
CA LYS A 121 17.98 19.48 22.77
C LYS A 121 16.48 19.47 23.10
N GLY A 122 15.90 18.28 23.18
CA GLY A 122 14.45 18.04 23.29
C GLY A 122 13.67 18.25 21.99
N GLY A 123 14.35 18.52 20.88
CA GLY A 123 13.78 18.62 19.53
C GLY A 123 13.41 17.26 18.94
N LEU A 124 12.85 17.25 17.73
CA LEU A 124 12.33 16.03 17.10
C LEU A 124 13.40 14.95 16.91
N LEU A 125 14.60 15.31 16.45
CA LEU A 125 15.67 14.32 16.26
C LEU A 125 16.17 13.81 17.61
N ASP A 126 16.33 14.68 18.59
CA ASP A 126 16.74 14.30 19.95
C ASP A 126 15.72 13.32 20.57
N GLN A 127 14.42 13.60 20.47
CA GLN A 127 13.34 12.71 20.93
C GLN A 127 13.27 11.38 20.17
N LEU A 128 13.67 11.36 18.89
CA LEU A 128 13.71 10.12 18.12
C LEU A 128 14.90 9.25 18.49
N THR A 129 16.05 9.88 18.81
CA THR A 129 17.32 9.20 19.11
C THR A 129 17.61 9.01 20.59
N GLU A 130 16.84 9.60 21.49
CA GLU A 130 16.98 9.36 22.93
C GLU A 130 16.70 7.89 23.28
N GLU A 131 17.14 7.46 24.46
CA GLU A 131 17.13 6.05 24.90
C GLU A 131 15.74 5.38 24.81
N ASN A 132 14.66 6.13 25.01
CA ASN A 132 13.28 5.66 24.90
C ASN A 132 12.58 6.07 23.59
N GLY A 133 13.31 6.76 22.72
CA GLY A 133 12.86 7.28 21.44
C GLY A 133 12.45 6.16 20.48
N ILE A 134 11.65 6.53 19.49
CA ILE A 134 11.06 5.57 18.55
C ILE A 134 12.16 4.85 17.76
N LEU A 135 13.21 5.55 17.33
CA LEU A 135 14.30 4.92 16.57
C LEU A 135 15.06 3.92 17.43
N MET A 136 15.38 4.29 18.67
CA MET A 136 16.07 3.40 19.60
C MET A 136 15.23 2.16 19.92
N ARG A 137 13.91 2.31 20.14
CA ARG A 137 13.01 1.16 20.38
C ARG A 137 12.84 0.27 19.15
N VAL A 138 12.78 0.87 17.96
CA VAL A 138 12.61 0.13 16.70
C VAL A 138 13.87 -0.69 16.37
N ALA A 139 15.05 -0.13 16.65
CA ALA A 139 16.35 -0.75 16.44
C ALA A 139 16.87 -1.57 17.64
N ALA A 140 16.23 -1.50 18.80
CA ALA A 140 16.62 -2.24 19.99
C ALA A 140 16.57 -3.75 19.77
N GLN A 141 17.34 -4.49 20.58
CA GLN A 141 17.25 -5.94 20.64
C GLN A 141 15.84 -6.38 21.05
N GLY A 142 15.23 -7.31 20.31
CA GLY A 142 13.83 -7.68 20.43
C GLY A 142 12.85 -6.65 19.84
N GLY A 143 13.35 -5.55 19.25
CA GLY A 143 12.57 -4.58 18.50
C GLY A 143 12.02 -5.15 17.19
N PRO A 144 11.18 -4.40 16.47
CA PRO A 144 10.67 -4.80 15.16
C PRO A 144 11.77 -5.07 14.13
N ILE A 145 12.78 -4.20 14.02
CA ILE A 145 13.88 -4.41 13.06
C ILE A 145 14.68 -5.65 13.43
N ASP A 146 15.07 -5.78 14.70
CA ASP A 146 15.77 -6.97 15.18
C ASP A 146 14.97 -8.25 14.93
N ARG A 147 13.65 -8.26 15.17
CA ARG A 147 12.80 -9.44 14.87
C ARG A 147 12.69 -9.77 13.38
N LEU A 148 12.76 -8.77 12.51
CA LEU A 148 12.74 -8.96 11.06
C LEU A 148 14.07 -9.52 10.57
N THR A 149 15.21 -9.00 11.08
CA THR A 149 16.56 -9.26 10.54
C THR A 149 17.38 -10.29 11.33
N ARG A 150 16.95 -10.68 12.53
CA ARG A 150 17.65 -11.71 13.33
C ARG A 150 17.57 -13.07 12.64
N GLU A 151 18.48 -13.95 13.04
CA GLU A 151 18.48 -15.34 12.60
C GLU A 151 17.14 -16.03 12.87
N GLY A 152 16.54 -16.63 11.83
CA GLY A 152 15.21 -17.23 11.89
C GLY A 152 14.06 -16.21 12.01
N GLY A 153 14.36 -14.93 11.77
CA GLY A 153 13.41 -13.84 11.66
C GLY A 153 12.56 -13.92 10.39
N VAL A 154 11.75 -12.88 10.15
CA VAL A 154 10.83 -12.87 8.99
C VAL A 154 11.59 -12.84 7.67
N ILE A 155 12.69 -12.08 7.59
CA ILE A 155 13.50 -12.02 6.37
C ILE A 155 14.07 -13.41 6.07
N ASP A 156 14.71 -14.03 7.06
CA ASP A 156 15.25 -15.39 6.93
C ASP A 156 14.18 -16.41 6.55
N GLN A 157 13.01 -16.42 7.20
CA GLN A 157 11.91 -17.34 6.82
C GLN A 157 11.43 -17.16 5.38
N ILE A 158 11.56 -15.94 4.84
CA ILE A 158 11.18 -15.62 3.47
C ILE A 158 12.30 -16.04 2.50
N THR A 159 13.57 -15.80 2.85
CA THR A 159 14.73 -15.94 1.94
C THR A 159 15.55 -17.21 2.10
N ASP A 160 15.40 -17.95 3.21
CA ASP A 160 16.15 -19.18 3.48
C ASP A 160 15.83 -20.28 2.48
N ASN A 161 16.73 -21.27 2.42
CA ASN A 161 16.47 -22.51 1.71
C ASN A 161 15.25 -23.20 2.32
N GLU A 162 14.28 -23.58 1.49
CA GLU A 162 12.93 -24.04 1.90
C GLU A 162 12.00 -22.96 2.49
N GLY A 163 12.45 -21.71 2.49
CA GLY A 163 11.66 -20.53 2.84
C GLY A 163 10.52 -20.27 1.86
N ILE A 164 9.74 -19.23 2.15
CA ILE A 164 8.54 -18.91 1.37
C ILE A 164 8.88 -18.59 -0.08
N LEU A 165 9.91 -17.77 -0.33
CA LEU A 165 10.30 -17.43 -1.70
C LEU A 165 10.77 -18.66 -2.46
N GLU A 166 11.67 -19.45 -1.87
CA GLU A 166 12.16 -20.68 -2.50
C GLU A 166 11.00 -21.59 -2.87
N ARG A 167 10.09 -21.91 -1.95
CA ARG A 167 8.90 -22.75 -2.25
C ARG A 167 7.97 -22.18 -3.33
N LEU A 168 7.93 -20.87 -3.49
CA LEU A 168 7.17 -20.23 -4.57
C LEU A 168 7.91 -20.33 -5.91
N THR A 169 9.23 -20.18 -5.93
CA THR A 169 10.06 -20.03 -7.14
C THR A 169 10.76 -21.31 -7.60
N THR A 170 10.91 -22.34 -6.76
CA THR A 170 11.49 -23.64 -7.15
C THR A 170 10.63 -24.29 -8.23
N ALA A 171 11.24 -25.18 -9.03
CA ALA A 171 10.54 -26.04 -9.98
C ALA A 171 9.41 -26.83 -9.29
N GLY A 172 8.19 -26.76 -9.83
CA GLY A 172 6.97 -27.31 -9.25
C GLY A 172 6.34 -26.44 -8.14
N GLY A 173 6.93 -25.29 -7.82
CA GLY A 173 6.41 -24.26 -6.94
C GLY A 173 5.17 -23.57 -7.50
N VAL A 174 4.56 -22.69 -6.70
CA VAL A 174 3.32 -22.00 -7.11
C VAL A 174 3.59 -21.08 -8.30
N LEU A 175 4.67 -20.29 -8.27
CA LEU A 175 5.00 -19.37 -9.36
C LEU A 175 5.32 -20.16 -10.62
N ASP A 176 6.14 -21.21 -10.50
CA ASP A 176 6.50 -22.09 -11.62
C ASP A 176 5.25 -22.69 -12.28
N LYS A 177 4.31 -23.25 -11.51
CA LYS A 177 3.03 -23.76 -12.06
C LYS A 177 2.15 -22.68 -12.69
N LEU A 178 2.22 -21.47 -12.15
CA LEU A 178 1.41 -20.36 -12.63
C LEU A 178 1.93 -19.84 -13.98
N THR A 179 3.26 -19.78 -14.14
CA THR A 179 3.97 -19.27 -15.33
C THR A 179 4.41 -20.34 -16.32
N ALA A 180 4.31 -21.63 -15.97
CA ALA A 180 4.62 -22.73 -16.87
C ALA A 180 3.75 -22.68 -18.15
N PRO A 181 4.22 -23.29 -19.26
CA PRO A 181 3.37 -23.53 -20.42
C PRO A 181 2.09 -24.28 -20.02
N ASP A 182 0.94 -23.85 -20.54
CA ASP A 182 -0.41 -24.29 -20.11
C ASP A 182 -0.75 -23.98 -18.63
N GLY A 183 0.06 -23.17 -17.96
CA GLY A 183 -0.18 -22.62 -16.64
C GLY A 183 -1.37 -21.65 -16.62
N VAL A 184 -1.75 -21.20 -15.43
CA VAL A 184 -2.90 -20.29 -15.29
C VAL A 184 -2.63 -18.94 -15.94
N LEU A 185 -1.44 -18.35 -15.75
CA LEU A 185 -1.10 -17.07 -16.39
C LEU A 185 -0.95 -17.21 -17.89
N ASP A 186 -0.40 -18.34 -18.36
CA ASP A 186 -0.28 -18.65 -19.77
C ASP A 186 -1.66 -18.74 -20.42
N LYS A 187 -2.61 -19.50 -19.84
CA LYS A 187 -4.00 -19.58 -20.33
C LYS A 187 -4.77 -18.27 -20.27
N ILE A 188 -4.50 -17.45 -19.25
CA ILE A 188 -5.13 -16.14 -19.10
C ILE A 188 -4.64 -15.19 -20.20
N SER A 189 -3.35 -15.22 -20.54
CA SER A 189 -2.69 -14.30 -21.48
C SER A 189 -2.51 -14.86 -22.90
N ALA A 190 -2.82 -16.14 -23.11
CA ALA A 190 -2.70 -16.78 -24.41
C ALA A 190 -3.66 -16.12 -25.43
N PRO A 191 -3.33 -16.20 -26.73
CA PRO A 191 -4.24 -15.75 -27.79
C PRO A 191 -5.63 -16.36 -27.69
N GLY A 192 -6.67 -15.53 -27.63
CA GLY A 192 -8.07 -15.95 -27.39
C GLY A 192 -8.37 -16.39 -25.95
N GLY A 193 -7.45 -16.10 -25.02
CA GLY A 193 -7.55 -16.38 -23.60
C GLY A 193 -8.57 -15.53 -22.87
N ILE A 194 -8.43 -15.43 -21.55
CA ILE A 194 -9.37 -14.64 -20.73
C ILE A 194 -9.09 -13.14 -20.91
N LEU A 195 -7.81 -12.72 -20.96
CA LEU A 195 -7.45 -11.32 -21.16
C LEU A 195 -7.84 -10.84 -22.55
N ASP A 196 -7.53 -11.62 -23.59
CA ASP A 196 -7.92 -11.26 -24.95
C ASP A 196 -9.42 -11.04 -25.07
N ARG A 197 -10.26 -11.96 -24.57
CA ARG A 197 -11.73 -11.78 -24.59
C ARG A 197 -12.24 -10.64 -23.74
N MET A 198 -11.48 -10.22 -22.72
CA MET A 198 -11.81 -9.05 -21.91
C MET A 198 -11.49 -7.74 -22.63
N VAL A 199 -10.39 -7.71 -23.40
CA VAL A 199 -9.84 -6.51 -24.06
C VAL A 199 -10.28 -6.38 -25.53
N GLU A 200 -10.77 -7.46 -26.15
CA GLU A 200 -11.32 -7.45 -27.52
C GLU A 200 -12.44 -6.43 -27.68
N ASP A 201 -12.66 -5.99 -28.92
CA ASP A 201 -13.78 -5.12 -29.29
C ASP A 201 -15.11 -5.74 -28.83
N ASP A 202 -15.98 -4.95 -28.19
CA ASP A 202 -17.19 -5.38 -27.48
C ASP A 202 -16.96 -6.33 -26.28
N GLY A 203 -15.71 -6.48 -25.83
CA GLY A 203 -15.31 -7.26 -24.67
C GLY A 203 -15.80 -6.69 -23.34
N LEU A 204 -15.59 -7.43 -22.26
CA LEU A 204 -16.07 -7.04 -20.92
C LEU A 204 -15.48 -5.72 -20.43
N LEU A 205 -14.23 -5.41 -20.78
CA LEU A 205 -13.61 -4.14 -20.38
C LEU A 205 -14.16 -2.96 -21.18
N GLU A 206 -14.43 -3.14 -22.48
CA GLU A 206 -15.07 -2.10 -23.29
C GLU A 206 -16.52 -1.87 -22.82
N GLN A 207 -17.29 -2.92 -22.54
CA GLN A 207 -18.64 -2.80 -21.98
C GLN A 207 -18.66 -2.13 -20.59
N LEU A 208 -17.58 -2.26 -19.82
CA LEU A 208 -17.48 -1.68 -18.49
C LEU A 208 -16.95 -0.24 -18.52
N VAL A 209 -15.83 0.01 -19.21
CA VAL A 209 -15.01 1.23 -19.13
C VAL A 209 -14.93 1.98 -20.47
N GLY A 210 -15.29 1.33 -21.58
CA GLY A 210 -15.31 1.91 -22.92
C GLY A 210 -16.40 2.98 -23.13
N GLU A 211 -16.47 3.49 -24.36
CA GLU A 211 -17.41 4.57 -24.71
C GLU A 211 -18.87 4.07 -24.61
N GLY A 212 -19.68 4.72 -23.78
CA GLY A 212 -21.03 4.27 -23.45
C GLY A 212 -21.08 3.07 -22.49
N GLY A 213 -19.94 2.68 -21.92
CA GLY A 213 -19.78 1.60 -20.96
C GLY A 213 -20.58 1.81 -19.68
N ALA A 214 -20.66 0.76 -18.86
CA ALA A 214 -21.42 0.79 -17.61
C ALA A 214 -20.88 1.85 -16.62
N VAL A 215 -19.56 2.06 -16.57
CA VAL A 215 -18.93 3.08 -15.72
C VAL A 215 -19.27 4.47 -16.20
N GLU A 216 -19.13 4.75 -17.51
CA GLU A 216 -19.48 6.06 -18.07
C GLU A 216 -20.97 6.38 -17.84
N ARG A 217 -21.87 5.43 -18.09
CA ARG A 217 -23.30 5.59 -17.79
C ARG A 217 -23.60 5.75 -16.29
N ALA A 218 -22.78 5.16 -15.43
CA ALA A 218 -22.92 5.29 -13.99
C ALA A 218 -22.59 6.70 -13.50
N ILE A 219 -21.51 7.30 -14.04
CA ILE A 219 -21.01 8.64 -13.67
C ILE A 219 -21.60 9.79 -14.50
N ALA A 220 -22.28 9.49 -15.61
CA ALA A 220 -22.89 10.50 -16.47
C ALA A 220 -23.97 11.29 -15.72
N PRO A 221 -24.22 12.56 -16.10
CA PRO A 221 -25.27 13.39 -15.51
C PRO A 221 -26.65 12.70 -15.49
N GLY A 222 -27.25 12.58 -14.31
CA GLY A 222 -28.53 11.88 -14.11
C GLY A 222 -28.40 10.35 -14.10
N GLY A 223 -27.18 9.84 -14.05
CA GLY A 223 -26.84 8.43 -13.94
C GLY A 223 -27.20 7.84 -12.57
N PRO A 224 -27.06 6.51 -12.41
CA PRO A 224 -27.23 5.82 -11.14
C PRO A 224 -26.44 6.43 -9.98
N LEU A 225 -25.19 6.86 -10.18
CA LEU A 225 -24.37 7.40 -9.10
C LEU A 225 -24.84 8.80 -8.68
N ASP A 226 -25.24 9.64 -9.63
CA ASP A 226 -25.86 10.94 -9.32
C ASP A 226 -27.13 10.77 -8.49
N ARG A 227 -28.00 9.83 -8.86
CA ARG A 227 -29.22 9.55 -8.08
C ARG A 227 -28.93 9.07 -6.66
N ILE A 228 -27.86 8.27 -6.49
CA ILE A 228 -27.42 7.83 -5.16
C ILE A 228 -26.87 9.02 -4.36
N ALA A 229 -26.11 9.92 -5.00
CA ALA A 229 -25.59 11.13 -4.37
C ALA A 229 -26.74 12.07 -3.93
N GLU A 230 -27.71 12.33 -4.81
CA GLU A 230 -28.92 13.10 -4.51
C GLU A 230 -29.71 12.48 -3.34
N LEU A 231 -29.89 11.15 -3.34
CA LEU A 231 -30.56 10.46 -2.23
C LEU A 231 -29.78 10.59 -0.93
N THR A 232 -28.46 10.50 -0.98
CA THR A 232 -27.60 10.65 0.20
C THR A 232 -27.70 12.07 0.75
N GLU A 233 -27.76 13.09 -0.12
CA GLU A 233 -27.99 14.47 0.27
C GLU A 233 -29.37 14.67 0.92
N MET A 234 -30.43 14.11 0.33
CA MET A 234 -31.78 14.14 0.91
C MET A 234 -31.83 13.48 2.29
N ILE A 235 -31.18 12.33 2.46
CA ILE A 235 -31.08 11.66 3.77
C ILE A 235 -30.29 12.53 4.77
N GLY A 236 -29.20 13.17 4.33
CA GLY A 236 -28.43 14.09 5.14
C GLY A 236 -29.23 15.31 5.61
N GLN A 237 -30.13 15.82 4.76
CA GLN A 237 -31.06 16.90 5.09
C GLN A 237 -32.21 16.47 6.02
N LEU A 238 -32.56 15.17 6.04
CA LEU A 238 -33.55 14.63 6.97
C LEU A 238 -33.04 14.53 8.40
N ALA A 239 -31.72 14.35 8.62
CA ALA A 239 -31.17 14.15 9.95
C ALA A 239 -31.45 15.32 10.93
N PRO A 240 -31.24 16.61 10.57
CA PRO A 240 -31.61 17.73 11.43
C PRO A 240 -33.11 17.82 11.70
N THR A 241 -33.94 17.47 10.70
CA THR A 241 -35.41 17.47 10.83
C THR A 241 -35.86 16.43 11.84
N LEU A 242 -35.26 15.23 11.82
CA LEU A 242 -35.55 14.18 12.78
C LEU A 242 -35.12 14.56 14.21
N ILE A 243 -33.99 15.27 14.37
CA ILE A 243 -33.55 15.79 15.68
C ILE A 243 -34.55 16.82 16.21
N ALA A 244 -34.96 17.79 15.38
CA ALA A 244 -35.97 18.77 15.79
C ALA A 244 -37.33 18.13 16.16
N MET A 245 -37.72 17.06 15.46
CA MET A 245 -38.91 16.28 15.83
C MET A 245 -38.74 15.54 17.17
N GLN A 246 -37.55 15.01 17.47
CA GLN A 246 -37.28 14.39 18.77
C GLN A 246 -37.38 15.42 19.91
N ASP A 247 -36.85 16.62 19.71
CA ASP A 247 -36.91 17.70 20.71
C ASP A 247 -38.35 18.14 20.97
N THR A 248 -39.15 18.33 19.92
CA THR A 248 -40.58 18.70 20.07
C THR A 248 -41.42 17.58 20.71
N VAL A 249 -41.10 16.31 20.44
CA VAL A 249 -41.74 15.18 21.12
C VAL A 249 -41.36 15.14 22.60
N HIS A 250 -40.11 15.45 22.95
CA HIS A 250 -39.67 15.53 24.34
C HIS A 250 -40.41 16.65 25.10
N GLU A 251 -40.49 17.84 24.50
CA GLU A 251 -41.22 19.00 25.07
C GLU A 251 -42.72 18.71 25.23
N LEU A 252 -43.34 18.03 24.27
CA LEU A 252 -44.72 17.59 24.38
C LEU A 252 -44.90 16.56 25.51
N SER A 253 -43.97 15.63 25.67
CA SER A 253 -43.99 14.65 26.77
C SER A 253 -43.92 15.34 28.13
N GLU A 254 -43.00 16.30 28.31
CA GLU A 254 -42.87 17.07 29.55
C GLU A 254 -44.14 17.89 29.83
N THR A 255 -44.71 18.52 28.80
CA THR A 255 -45.98 19.26 28.92
C THR A 255 -47.14 18.34 29.33
N VAL A 256 -47.21 17.13 28.77
CA VAL A 256 -48.23 16.13 29.13
C VAL A 256 -48.03 15.63 30.56
N GLU A 257 -46.80 15.43 31.00
CA GLU A 257 -46.48 15.07 32.39
C GLU A 257 -46.91 16.19 33.37
N LEU A 258 -46.58 17.44 33.06
CA LEU A 258 -46.99 18.61 33.86
C LEU A 258 -48.52 18.78 33.87
N LEU A 259 -49.19 18.58 32.74
CA LEU A 259 -50.64 18.60 32.66
C LEU A 259 -51.26 17.46 33.47
N THR A 260 -50.70 16.25 33.38
CA THR A 260 -51.15 15.08 34.17
C THR A 260 -50.98 15.33 35.67
N ALA A 261 -49.84 15.90 36.08
CA ALA A 261 -49.58 16.29 37.47
C ALA A 261 -50.56 17.38 37.95
N SER A 262 -50.97 18.29 37.07
CA SER A 262 -51.91 19.38 37.37
C SER A 262 -53.37 18.93 37.37
N VAL A 263 -53.73 17.89 36.62
CA VAL A 263 -55.08 17.31 36.55
C VAL A 263 -55.29 16.19 37.59
N ALA A 264 -54.23 15.56 38.10
CA ALA A 264 -54.30 14.57 39.17
C ALA A 264 -55.06 15.07 40.43
N PRO A 265 -54.89 16.32 40.90
CA PRO A 265 -55.69 16.89 41.98
C PRO A 265 -57.18 17.03 41.63
N LEU A 266 -57.51 17.31 40.36
CA LEU A 266 -58.90 17.45 39.90
C LEU A 266 -59.62 16.08 39.86
N GLY A 267 -58.90 15.00 39.55
CA GLY A 267 -59.40 13.63 39.67
C GLY A 267 -59.76 13.26 41.12
N GLY A 268 -58.93 13.66 42.07
CA GLY A 268 -59.22 13.49 43.50
C GLY A 268 -60.38 14.35 44.01
N LEU A 269 -60.64 15.51 43.40
CA LEU A 269 -61.82 16.33 43.71
C LEU A 269 -63.11 15.74 43.14
N ALA A 270 -63.06 15.08 41.97
CA ALA A 270 -64.19 14.32 41.45
C ALA A 270 -64.57 13.13 42.36
N GLU A 271 -63.59 12.45 42.96
CA GLU A 271 -63.83 11.40 43.97
C GLU A 271 -64.32 11.92 45.32
N ARG A 272 -63.94 13.16 45.68
CA ARG A 272 -64.39 13.86 46.90
C ARG A 272 -65.72 14.59 46.73
N LEU A 273 -66.28 14.63 45.52
CA LEU A 273 -67.63 15.13 45.31
C LEU A 273 -68.58 14.26 46.16
N PRO A 274 -69.36 14.85 47.08
CA PRO A 274 -70.11 14.08 48.05
C PRO A 274 -71.05 13.10 47.32
N LYS A 275 -70.81 11.80 47.52
CA LYS A 275 -71.69 10.68 47.09
C LYS A 275 -73.13 10.81 47.56
N ARG A 276 -73.47 11.85 48.34
CA ARG A 276 -74.84 12.29 48.63
C ARG A 276 -75.61 12.73 47.39
N LEU A 277 -74.94 12.97 46.26
CA LEU A 277 -75.57 13.15 44.95
C LEU A 277 -75.46 11.91 44.03
N MET A 278 -74.74 10.85 44.43
CA MET A 278 -74.45 9.68 43.59
C MET A 278 -74.66 8.32 44.29
N ALA A 279 -75.54 8.24 45.29
CA ALA A 279 -75.93 6.98 45.89
C ALA A 279 -77.17 6.41 45.18
N LYS A 280 -76.93 5.58 44.15
CA LYS A 280 -77.92 4.64 43.58
C LYS A 280 -77.92 3.35 44.43
N PRO A 281 -79.08 2.69 44.68
CA PRO A 281 -79.18 1.57 45.62
C PRO A 281 -78.43 0.32 45.13
N ARG A 282 -77.87 -0.45 46.07
CA ARG A 282 -77.27 -1.77 45.80
C ARG A 282 -78.35 -2.80 45.51
N THR A 283 -78.19 -3.55 44.43
CA THR A 283 -78.82 -4.86 44.20
C THR A 283 -77.75 -5.91 43.97
N THR A 284 -77.94 -7.02 44.69
CA THR A 284 -77.17 -8.26 44.76
C THR A 284 -77.42 -9.18 43.56
N VAL A 285 -76.68 -10.31 43.55
CA VAL A 285 -76.84 -11.54 42.73
C VAL A 285 -76.06 -11.48 41.41
N GLY A 286 -75.28 -12.46 40.94
CA GLY A 286 -75.01 -13.88 41.24
C GLY A 286 -74.46 -14.46 39.92
N GLY A 287 -73.30 -15.14 39.89
CA GLY A 287 -73.26 -16.59 39.73
C GLY A 287 -73.21 -17.07 38.26
N ALA A 288 -72.29 -18.02 38.00
CA ALA A 288 -72.31 -19.09 37.00
C ALA A 288 -71.32 -19.06 35.81
N ALA A 289 -70.49 -20.12 35.80
CA ALA A 289 -70.09 -21.02 34.69
C ALA A 289 -69.45 -20.40 33.44
N GLY A 290 -68.27 -20.81 32.96
CA GLY A 290 -67.69 -22.16 32.92
C GLY A 290 -67.66 -22.61 31.45
N HIS A 291 -66.51 -23.02 30.91
CA HIS A 291 -66.36 -24.08 29.90
C HIS A 291 -64.88 -24.43 29.66
N ASP A 292 -64.59 -25.69 30.01
CA ASP A 292 -63.54 -26.63 29.58
C ASP A 292 -63.44 -26.78 28.04
N HIS A 293 -62.43 -27.35 27.36
CA HIS A 293 -61.16 -28.03 27.64
C HIS A 293 -60.34 -28.18 26.31
N PRO A 294 -59.09 -28.71 26.33
CA PRO A 294 -58.05 -28.59 25.28
C PRO A 294 -57.84 -29.87 24.42
N ARG A 295 -56.84 -29.86 23.51
CA ARG A 295 -56.40 -31.05 22.75
C ARG A 295 -54.87 -31.15 22.60
N ALA A 296 -54.30 -32.15 23.31
CA ALA A 296 -53.21 -33.12 23.04
C ALA A 296 -52.15 -32.81 21.93
N LEU A 297 -50.82 -32.83 22.17
CA LEU A 297 -49.85 -33.91 22.52
C LEU A 297 -49.19 -34.63 21.30
N GLY A 298 -47.86 -34.80 21.39
CA GLY A 298 -47.00 -35.70 20.59
C GLY A 298 -45.82 -34.95 19.94
N THR A 299 -44.63 -34.79 20.54
CA THR A 299 -43.53 -35.75 20.83
C THR A 299 -43.18 -36.72 19.70
N SER A 300 -42.03 -36.52 19.06
CA SER A 300 -41.19 -37.60 18.55
C SER A 300 -39.71 -37.20 18.60
N ALA A 301 -38.93 -38.06 19.23
CA ALA A 301 -37.48 -38.05 19.31
C ALA A 301 -36.94 -39.19 18.44
N ALA A 302 -35.78 -39.01 17.80
CA ALA A 302 -34.85 -40.07 17.36
C ALA A 302 -33.54 -39.42 16.86
N THR A 303 -32.40 -39.60 17.57
CA THR A 303 -31.30 -40.56 17.26
C THR A 303 -30.36 -39.99 16.19
N GLU A 304 -29.12 -39.51 16.40
CA GLU A 304 -27.91 -40.00 17.10
C GLU A 304 -27.33 -41.33 16.55
N ASP A 305 -26.39 -41.24 15.60
CA ASP A 305 -25.31 -42.21 15.30
C ASP A 305 -24.31 -41.50 14.36
N ASP A 306 -23.14 -41.05 14.83
CA ASP A 306 -21.86 -41.76 14.92
C ASP A 306 -21.50 -42.62 13.70
N HIS A 307 -20.59 -42.15 12.84
CA HIS A 307 -19.64 -43.03 12.17
C HIS A 307 -18.36 -42.31 11.77
N ARG A 308 -17.28 -42.82 12.36
CA ARG A 308 -15.88 -42.70 11.92
C ARG A 308 -15.70 -43.45 10.59
N HIS A 309 -15.09 -42.81 9.60
CA HIS A 309 -13.87 -43.28 8.93
C HIS A 309 -13.31 -42.22 8.00
#